data_AF-A0A9D3MRS1-F1
#
_entry.id   AF-A0A9D3MRS1-F1
#
_cell.length_a   1.000
_cell.length_b   1.000
_cell.length_c   1.000
_cell.angle_alpha   90.00
_cell.angle_beta   90.00
_cell.angle_gamma   90.00
#
_symmetry.space_group_name_H-M   'P 1'
#
loop_
_entity.id
_entity.type
_entity.pdbx_description
1 polymer ?
#
loop_
_entity_poly.entity_id
_entity_poly.type
_entity_poly.pdbx_seq_one_letter_code
_entity_poly.pdbx_strand_id
1 'polypeptide(L)'
;MSPCDKFHAKGRKPFKLGLQMLKIVIVTVQLVLFGLSNQMVVTFKEENTATFKHLFLKDYEDGSDDSLAVYTQDDVYGHIHYAVEQYLALPETTVGRYAYVFGAGVNDSALSLCQQYFKRGRIDPANDTFNIDPHVVTDCIGVNPLAIHPSSYGRDYRNFTLKFHKLINVTIGFQLKAINIQTIINNEVPDCYTFAITIVLDNKAHSGKVKISLDNQASIKECKDPNVSWTW
;
A
#
# COMPACT_ATOMS: atom_id res chain seq x y z
N MET A 1 25.28 -17.71 50.21
CA MET A 1 24.70 -16.50 50.81
C MET A 1 24.03 -15.67 49.73
N SER A 2 22.71 -15.57 49.81
CA SER A 2 21.90 -14.72 48.97
C SER A 2 22.31 -13.23 49.15
N PRO A 3 22.00 -12.35 48.19
CA PRO A 3 22.22 -10.91 48.34
C PRO A 3 21.54 -10.34 49.61
N CYS A 4 20.41 -10.92 50.02
CA CYS A 4 19.71 -10.60 51.25
C CYS A 4 20.51 -11.01 52.50
N ASP A 5 21.15 -12.18 52.48
CA ASP A 5 22.03 -12.64 53.57
C ASP A 5 23.25 -11.72 53.75
N LYS A 6 23.78 -11.15 52.65
CA LYS A 6 24.90 -10.20 52.69
C LYS A 6 24.51 -8.83 53.24
N PHE A 7 23.26 -8.41 53.06
CA PHE A 7 22.74 -7.17 53.65
C PHE A 7 22.54 -7.34 55.17
N HIS A 8 21.97 -8.48 55.58
CA HIS A 8 21.71 -8.79 56.99
C HIS A 8 22.98 -9.04 57.81
N ALA A 9 24.03 -9.62 57.20
CA ALA A 9 25.27 -9.96 57.90
C ALA A 9 26.34 -8.84 57.95
N LYS A 10 26.32 -7.86 57.02
CA LYS A 10 27.40 -6.86 56.87
C LYS A 10 26.93 -5.41 56.65
N GLY A 11 25.63 -5.13 56.66
CA GLY A 11 25.08 -3.77 56.51
C GLY A 11 25.36 -3.09 55.15
N ARG A 12 25.84 -3.85 54.15
CA ARG A 12 26.25 -3.30 52.85
C ARG A 12 25.01 -3.06 51.99
N LYS A 13 24.52 -1.81 51.92
CA LYS A 13 23.33 -1.41 51.15
C LYS A 13 23.33 -2.04 49.74
N PRO A 14 22.28 -2.78 49.33
CA PRO A 14 22.25 -3.54 48.09
C PRO A 14 21.87 -2.64 46.91
N PHE A 15 22.64 -1.57 46.70
CA PHE A 15 22.42 -0.57 45.65
C PHE A 15 22.32 -1.22 44.26
N LYS A 16 23.09 -2.28 44.03
CA LYS A 16 23.06 -3.08 42.79
C LYS A 16 21.71 -3.74 42.52
N LEU A 17 21.01 -4.21 43.57
CA LEU A 17 19.69 -4.85 43.44
C LEU A 17 18.60 -3.81 43.15
N GLY A 18 18.65 -2.65 43.82
CA GLY A 18 17.74 -1.54 43.57
C GLY A 18 17.88 -0.97 42.15
N LEU A 19 19.12 -0.83 41.67
CA LEU A 19 19.40 -0.40 40.30
C LEU A 19 18.84 -1.39 39.26
N GLN A 20 18.87 -2.69 39.57
CA GLN A 20 18.35 -3.73 38.69
C GLN A 20 16.82 -3.71 38.63
N MET A 21 16.14 -3.49 39.76
CA MET A 21 14.68 -3.28 39.78
C MET A 21 14.27 -2.01 39.03
N LEU A 22 14.97 -0.90 39.26
CA LEU A 22 14.72 0.35 38.54
C LEU A 22 14.90 0.18 37.03
N LYS A 23 15.96 -0.52 36.60
CA LYS A 23 16.19 -0.83 35.19
C LYS A 23 15.02 -1.62 34.59
N ILE A 24 14.49 -2.62 35.30
CA ILE A 24 13.33 -3.40 34.82
C ILE A 24 12.14 -2.47 34.62
N VAL A 25 11.82 -1.61 35.60
CA VAL A 25 10.69 -0.68 35.49
C VAL A 25 10.87 0.27 34.29
N ILE A 26 12.06 0.88 34.15
CA ILE A 26 12.34 1.81 33.04
C ILE A 26 12.20 1.12 31.69
N VAL A 27 12.79 -0.07 31.53
CA VAL A 27 12.72 -0.82 30.26
C VAL A 27 11.28 -1.24 29.95
N THR A 28 10.51 -1.68 30.95
CA THR A 28 9.10 -2.03 30.76
C THR A 28 8.28 -0.82 30.33
N VAL A 29 8.45 0.34 30.98
CA VAL A 29 7.75 1.58 30.60
C VAL A 29 8.13 2.00 29.18
N GLN A 30 9.42 1.97 28.84
CA GLN A 30 9.89 2.31 27.49
C GLN A 30 9.28 1.38 26.44
N LEU A 31 9.20 0.07 26.71
CA LEU A 31 8.63 -0.91 25.79
C LEU A 31 7.12 -0.69 25.59
N VAL A 32 6.38 -0.37 26.66
CA VAL A 32 4.94 -0.06 26.56
C VAL A 32 4.71 1.20 25.73
N LEU A 33 5.43 2.28 25.99
CA LEU A 33 5.31 3.54 25.23
C LEU A 33 5.63 3.33 23.75
N PHE A 34 6.70 2.58 23.46
CA PHE A 34 7.06 2.22 22.09
C PHE A 34 6.00 1.34 21.41
N GLY A 35 5.41 0.39 22.16
CA GLY A 35 4.34 -0.47 21.68
C GLY A 35 3.09 0.32 21.27
N LEU A 36 2.66 1.28 22.09
CA LEU A 36 1.49 2.12 21.81
C LEU A 36 1.67 3.00 20.57
N SER A 37 2.85 3.61 20.40
CA SER A 37 3.16 4.44 19.23
C SER A 37 3.17 3.61 17.93
N ASN A 38 3.83 2.45 17.94
CA ASN A 38 3.84 1.57 16.77
C ASN A 38 2.45 1.02 16.45
N GLN A 39 1.64 0.70 17.47
CA GLN A 39 0.29 0.20 17.25
C GLN A 39 -0.55 1.21 16.48
N MET A 40 -0.51 2.50 16.85
CA MET A 40 -1.27 3.55 16.16
C MET A 40 -0.89 3.69 14.69
N VAL A 41 0.40 3.65 14.37
CA VAL A 41 0.91 3.71 12.99
C VAL A 41 0.43 2.51 12.18
N VAL A 42 0.46 1.31 12.77
CA VAL A 42 -0.02 0.08 12.12
C VAL A 42 -1.52 0.16 11.88
N THR A 43 -2.32 0.55 12.88
CA THR A 43 -3.77 0.71 12.73
C THR A 43 -4.11 1.70 11.61
N PHE A 44 -3.46 2.86 11.58
CA PHE A 44 -3.71 3.84 10.52
C PHE A 44 -3.38 3.30 9.12
N LYS A 45 -2.27 2.55 9.00
CA LYS A 45 -1.90 1.89 7.74
C LYS A 45 -2.93 0.84 7.33
N GLU A 46 -3.37 0.01 8.27
CA GLU A 46 -4.34 -1.07 8.02
C GLU A 46 -5.72 -0.51 7.62
N GLU A 47 -6.23 0.50 8.34
CA GLU A 47 -7.50 1.15 8.04
C GLU A 47 -7.49 1.84 6.66
N ASN A 48 -6.41 2.54 6.30
CA ASN A 48 -6.27 3.10 4.96
C ASN A 48 -6.17 2.01 3.89
N THR A 49 -5.48 0.91 4.17
CA THR A 49 -5.37 -0.23 3.23
C THR A 49 -6.73 -0.87 2.99
N ALA A 50 -7.54 -1.06 4.04
CA ALA A 50 -8.92 -1.54 3.91
C ALA A 50 -9.77 -0.56 3.08
N THR A 51 -9.65 0.74 3.36
CA THR A 51 -10.33 1.80 2.59
C THR A 51 -9.96 1.75 1.11
N PHE A 52 -8.67 1.62 0.78
CA PHE A 52 -8.21 1.53 -0.61
C PHE A 52 -8.72 0.28 -1.32
N LYS A 53 -8.86 -0.85 -0.63
CA LYS A 53 -9.49 -2.05 -1.21
C LYS A 53 -10.93 -1.76 -1.60
N HIS A 54 -11.73 -1.19 -0.70
CA HIS A 54 -13.12 -0.82 -0.98
C HIS A 54 -13.27 0.24 -2.09
N LEU A 55 -12.32 1.17 -2.19
CA LEU A 55 -12.35 2.22 -3.22
C LEU A 55 -11.95 1.71 -4.61
N PHE A 56 -10.86 0.95 -4.70
CA PHE A 56 -10.25 0.63 -6.00
C PHE A 56 -10.54 -0.78 -6.50
N LEU A 57 -10.91 -1.72 -5.63
CA LEU A 57 -11.29 -3.07 -6.03
C LEU A 57 -12.81 -3.13 -6.20
N LYS A 58 -13.23 -3.32 -7.45
CA LYS A 58 -14.65 -3.52 -7.78
C LYS A 58 -15.16 -4.79 -7.09
N ASP A 59 -16.35 -4.72 -6.51
CA ASP A 59 -17.06 -5.83 -5.87
C ASP A 59 -16.24 -6.51 -4.74
N TYR A 60 -15.41 -5.74 -4.02
CA TYR A 60 -14.65 -6.24 -2.88
C TYR A 60 -15.53 -6.40 -1.63
N GLU A 61 -15.40 -7.55 -0.98
CA GLU A 61 -16.03 -7.86 0.31
C GLU A 61 -14.99 -8.11 1.40
N ASP A 62 -15.30 -7.74 2.65
CA ASP A 62 -14.37 -7.94 3.76
C ASP A 62 -14.06 -9.43 3.98
N GLY A 63 -12.76 -9.76 4.02
CA GLY A 63 -12.28 -11.13 4.16
C GLY A 63 -12.12 -11.88 2.83
N SER A 64 -12.41 -11.25 1.69
CA SER A 64 -12.27 -11.85 0.35
C SER A 64 -10.87 -11.73 -0.27
N ASP A 65 -9.86 -11.26 0.48
CA ASP A 65 -8.51 -10.95 -0.02
C ASP A 65 -7.85 -12.09 -0.81
N ASP A 66 -8.08 -13.35 -0.40
CA ASP A 66 -7.52 -14.52 -1.08
C ASP A 66 -8.44 -15.12 -2.15
N SER A 67 -9.71 -14.76 -2.13
CA SER A 67 -10.73 -15.26 -3.06
C SER A 67 -11.02 -14.34 -4.23
N LEU A 68 -10.70 -13.03 -4.13
CA LEU A 68 -11.01 -12.07 -5.19
C LEU A 68 -10.27 -12.42 -6.47
N ALA A 69 -11.04 -12.85 -7.47
CA ALA A 69 -10.52 -13.26 -8.75
C ALA A 69 -11.58 -13.13 -9.84
N VAL A 70 -11.12 -12.96 -11.07
CA VAL A 70 -11.96 -12.85 -12.26
C VAL A 70 -11.63 -13.96 -13.25
N TYR A 71 -12.63 -14.32 -14.06
CA TYR A 71 -12.59 -15.50 -14.92
C TYR A 71 -12.82 -15.18 -16.40
N THR A 72 -13.27 -13.96 -16.71
CA THR A 72 -13.52 -13.52 -18.10
C THR A 72 -12.60 -12.35 -18.47
N GLN A 73 -12.34 -12.17 -19.77
CA GLN A 73 -11.53 -11.06 -20.26
C GLN A 73 -12.24 -9.71 -20.05
N ASP A 74 -13.56 -9.68 -20.22
CA ASP A 74 -14.37 -8.48 -20.01
C ASP A 74 -14.35 -8.03 -18.55
N ASP A 75 -14.41 -8.98 -17.60
CA ASP A 75 -14.28 -8.67 -16.18
C ASP A 75 -12.89 -8.10 -15.86
N VAL A 76 -11.81 -8.66 -16.42
CA VAL A 76 -10.46 -8.11 -16.25
C VAL A 76 -10.39 -6.64 -16.68
N TYR A 77 -10.93 -6.32 -17.87
CA TYR A 77 -11.01 -4.92 -18.31
C TYR A 77 -11.91 -4.07 -17.41
N GLY A 78 -13.06 -4.61 -16.98
CA GLY A 78 -13.98 -3.94 -16.07
C GLY A 78 -13.33 -3.54 -14.75
N HIS A 79 -12.54 -4.42 -14.14
CA HIS A 79 -11.82 -4.13 -12.89
C HIS A 79 -10.70 -3.10 -13.10
N ILE A 80 -9.96 -3.16 -14.22
CA ILE A 80 -8.92 -2.18 -14.55
C ILE A 80 -9.54 -0.80 -14.75
N HIS A 81 -10.59 -0.70 -15.57
CA HIS A 81 -11.26 0.56 -15.84
C HIS A 81 -11.88 1.15 -14.56
N TYR A 82 -12.54 0.33 -13.74
CA TYR A 82 -13.09 0.76 -12.46
C TYR A 82 -12.00 1.38 -11.56
N ALA A 83 -10.86 0.70 -11.39
CA ALA A 83 -9.77 1.20 -10.55
C ALA A 83 -9.22 2.55 -11.05
N VAL A 84 -9.06 2.71 -12.38
CA VAL A 84 -8.59 3.95 -12.99
C VAL A 84 -9.63 5.07 -12.88
N GLU A 85 -10.91 4.79 -13.11
CA GLU A 85 -11.99 5.77 -12.98
C GLU A 85 -12.15 6.24 -11.53
N GLN A 86 -12.10 5.33 -10.56
CA GLN A 86 -12.12 5.67 -9.13
C GLN A 86 -10.90 6.49 -8.72
N TYR A 87 -9.72 6.16 -9.26
CA TYR A 87 -8.54 6.99 -9.05
C TYR A 87 -8.71 8.40 -9.59
N LEU A 88 -9.33 8.59 -10.76
CA LEU A 88 -9.55 9.91 -11.35
C LEU A 88 -10.62 10.72 -10.59
N ALA A 89 -11.64 10.06 -10.04
CA ALA A 89 -12.74 10.66 -9.29
C ALA A 89 -12.45 10.82 -7.78
N LEU A 90 -11.26 10.41 -7.32
CA LEU A 90 -10.90 10.32 -5.90
C LEU A 90 -11.25 11.59 -5.06
N PRO A 91 -10.97 12.83 -5.51
CA PRO A 91 -11.23 14.03 -4.71
C PRO A 91 -12.73 14.29 -4.47
N GLU A 92 -13.60 13.74 -5.31
CA GLU A 92 -15.05 13.95 -5.25
C GLU A 92 -15.77 12.81 -4.53
N THR A 93 -15.24 11.59 -4.60
CA THR A 93 -15.91 10.38 -4.08
C THR A 93 -15.47 9.96 -2.69
N THR A 94 -14.25 10.29 -2.26
CA THR A 94 -13.70 9.76 -1.00
C THR A 94 -14.01 10.64 0.21
N VAL A 95 -14.27 10.00 1.36
CA VAL A 95 -14.39 10.69 2.66
C VAL A 95 -13.05 11.23 3.14
N GLY A 96 -11.96 10.53 2.84
CA GLY A 96 -10.60 10.95 3.16
C GLY A 96 -10.09 12.05 2.22
N ARG A 97 -9.18 12.90 2.72
CA ARG A 97 -8.51 13.91 1.90
C ARG A 97 -7.18 13.36 1.38
N TYR A 98 -7.18 12.95 0.12
CA TYR A 98 -5.99 12.43 -0.56
C TYR A 98 -5.48 13.42 -1.60
N ALA A 99 -4.16 13.52 -1.74
CA ALA A 99 -3.50 14.30 -2.77
C ALA A 99 -2.67 13.40 -3.70
N TYR A 100 -2.76 13.65 -5.00
CA TYR A 100 -1.97 12.92 -5.99
C TYR A 100 -0.48 13.27 -5.93
N VAL A 101 0.36 12.30 -6.27
CA VAL A 101 1.80 12.51 -6.47
C VAL A 101 2.12 12.35 -7.95
N PHE A 102 2.49 13.45 -8.60
CA PHE A 102 2.93 13.45 -10.00
C PHE A 102 4.40 13.05 -10.11
N GLY A 103 4.80 12.49 -11.26
CA GLY A 103 6.19 12.06 -11.48
C GLY A 103 6.55 10.71 -10.84
N ALA A 104 5.61 10.03 -10.20
CA ALA A 104 5.84 8.71 -9.61
C ALA A 104 5.66 7.56 -10.63
N GLY A 105 4.85 7.78 -11.66
CA GLY A 105 4.54 6.82 -12.71
C GLY A 105 5.40 6.97 -13.98
N VAL A 106 5.13 6.13 -14.97
CA VAL A 106 5.85 6.12 -16.26
C VAL A 106 5.55 7.39 -17.05
N ASN A 107 6.57 7.99 -17.69
CA ASN A 107 6.46 9.27 -18.41
C ASN A 107 5.97 10.43 -17.53
N ASP A 108 6.49 10.54 -16.32
CA ASP A 108 6.13 11.56 -15.33
C ASP A 108 4.64 11.61 -14.96
N SER A 109 3.94 10.50 -15.15
CA SER A 109 2.52 10.39 -14.82
C SER A 109 2.28 10.20 -13.32
N ALA A 110 1.04 10.43 -12.89
CA ALA A 110 0.59 10.19 -11.52
C ALA A 110 0.21 8.72 -11.29
N LEU A 111 -0.40 8.08 -12.29
CA LEU A 111 -0.74 6.65 -12.28
C LEU A 111 -0.06 5.92 -13.43
N SER A 112 0.45 4.73 -13.15
CA SER A 112 1.03 3.81 -14.12
C SER A 112 0.19 2.55 -14.26
N LEU A 113 -0.23 2.23 -15.48
CA LEU A 113 -0.86 0.96 -15.82
C LEU A 113 0.11 0.18 -16.71
N CYS A 114 0.58 -0.95 -16.21
CA CYS A 114 1.57 -1.79 -16.87
C CYS A 114 1.05 -3.21 -17.06
N GLN A 115 1.38 -3.83 -18.18
CA GLN A 115 1.23 -5.26 -18.40
C GLN A 115 2.59 -5.90 -18.53
N GLN A 116 2.79 -7.06 -17.89
CA GLN A 116 3.96 -7.90 -18.12
C GLN A 116 3.54 -9.13 -18.91
N TYR A 117 4.28 -9.45 -19.96
CA TYR A 117 3.97 -10.59 -20.81
C TYR A 117 5.23 -11.24 -21.38
N PHE A 118 5.13 -12.51 -21.76
CA PHE A 118 6.24 -13.21 -22.43
C PHE A 118 6.49 -12.64 -23.82
N LYS A 119 7.76 -12.46 -24.19
CA LYS A 119 8.15 -11.91 -25.49
C LYS A 119 7.50 -12.67 -26.64
N ARG A 120 7.55 -14.01 -26.58
CA ARG A 120 6.80 -14.93 -27.44
C ARG A 120 6.01 -15.88 -26.55
N GLY A 121 4.76 -16.16 -26.92
CA GLY A 121 3.88 -17.07 -26.19
C GLY A 121 2.82 -17.61 -27.13
N ARG A 122 3.24 -18.45 -28.08
CA ARG A 122 2.29 -19.15 -28.96
C ARG A 122 1.94 -20.46 -28.28
N ILE A 123 0.72 -20.58 -27.78
CA ILE A 123 0.21 -21.78 -27.10
C ILE A 123 -0.99 -22.24 -27.92
N ASP A 124 -0.92 -23.45 -28.46
CA ASP A 124 -2.00 -24.06 -29.24
C ASP A 124 -2.38 -25.39 -28.60
N PRO A 125 -3.36 -25.37 -27.67
CA PRO A 125 -3.80 -26.57 -26.97
C PRO A 125 -4.46 -27.59 -27.89
N ALA A 126 -5.00 -27.19 -29.05
CA ALA A 126 -5.65 -28.11 -29.97
C ALA A 126 -4.65 -29.02 -30.69
N ASN A 127 -3.42 -28.52 -30.87
CA ASN A 127 -2.33 -29.23 -31.53
C ASN A 127 -1.25 -29.71 -30.54
N ASP A 128 -1.46 -29.58 -29.22
CA ASP A 128 -0.47 -29.89 -28.18
C ASP A 128 0.91 -29.24 -28.39
N THR A 129 0.95 -28.05 -29.02
CA THR A 129 2.21 -27.34 -29.30
C THR A 129 2.31 -26.02 -28.55
N PHE A 130 3.52 -25.67 -28.13
CA PHE A 130 3.83 -24.38 -27.55
C PHE A 130 5.21 -23.87 -28.00
N ASN A 131 5.33 -22.56 -28.12
CA ASN A 131 6.59 -21.85 -28.34
C ASN A 131 6.61 -20.58 -27.48
N ILE A 132 7.35 -20.66 -26.38
CA ILE A 132 7.41 -19.63 -25.36
C ILE A 132 8.86 -19.14 -25.24
N ASP A 133 9.02 -17.82 -25.29
CA ASP A 133 10.26 -17.15 -24.93
C ASP A 133 10.06 -16.56 -23.52
N PRO A 134 10.77 -17.07 -22.48
CA PRO A 134 10.54 -16.68 -21.09
C PRO A 134 10.97 -15.25 -20.78
N HIS A 135 11.57 -14.52 -21.73
CA HIS A 135 11.91 -13.12 -21.54
C HIS A 135 10.63 -12.29 -21.31
N VAL A 136 10.58 -11.61 -20.16
CA VAL A 136 9.47 -10.74 -19.77
C VAL A 136 9.61 -9.38 -20.44
N VAL A 137 8.54 -8.94 -21.08
CA VAL A 137 8.41 -7.59 -21.63
C VAL A 137 7.37 -6.84 -20.81
N THR A 138 7.72 -5.64 -20.36
CA THR A 138 6.83 -4.74 -19.65
C THR A 138 6.39 -3.62 -20.58
N ASP A 139 5.09 -3.42 -20.73
CA ASP A 139 4.51 -2.32 -21.50
C ASP A 139 3.61 -1.49 -20.60
N CYS A 140 3.85 -0.18 -20.55
CA CYS A 140 3.23 0.72 -19.59
C CYS A 140 2.63 1.95 -20.27
N ILE A 141 1.50 2.40 -19.73
CA ILE A 141 0.90 3.69 -20.02
C ILE A 141 0.78 4.52 -18.75
N GLY A 142 0.95 5.83 -18.90
CA GLY A 142 0.79 6.81 -17.83
C GLY A 142 -0.56 7.50 -17.92
N VAL A 143 -1.23 7.66 -16.79
CA VAL A 143 -2.52 8.35 -16.66
C VAL A 143 -2.37 9.48 -15.65
N ASN A 144 -2.87 10.66 -16.02
CA ASN A 144 -2.83 11.86 -15.18
C ASN A 144 -4.26 12.35 -14.90
N PRO A 145 -4.58 12.71 -13.65
CA PRO A 145 -5.84 13.39 -13.34
C PRO A 145 -5.86 14.77 -14.00
N LEU A 146 -7.01 15.16 -14.54
CA LEU A 146 -7.22 16.36 -15.37
C LEU A 146 -6.94 17.70 -14.65
N ALA A 147 -6.69 17.68 -13.34
CA ALA A 147 -6.68 18.86 -12.48
C ALA A 147 -5.54 19.87 -12.74
N ILE A 148 -4.53 19.58 -13.60
CA ILE A 148 -3.35 20.46 -13.72
C ILE A 148 -2.98 20.86 -15.15
N HIS A 149 -3.14 20.00 -16.18
CA HIS A 149 -2.73 20.37 -17.54
C HIS A 149 -3.68 19.82 -18.65
N PRO A 150 -4.41 20.69 -19.38
CA PRO A 150 -5.29 20.28 -20.48
C PRO A 150 -4.55 19.82 -21.75
N SER A 151 -3.22 19.88 -21.77
CA SER A 151 -2.38 19.52 -22.94
C SER A 151 -1.72 18.15 -22.85
N SER A 152 -1.75 17.49 -21.69
CA SER A 152 -1.32 16.10 -21.57
C SER A 152 -2.54 15.23 -21.83
N TYR A 153 -2.83 15.03 -23.11
CA TYR A 153 -3.76 13.98 -23.56
C TYR A 153 -3.22 12.66 -23.02
N GLY A 154 -3.67 12.27 -21.82
CA GLY A 154 -3.45 10.94 -21.29
C GLY A 154 -3.86 9.98 -22.39
N ARG A 155 -2.94 9.12 -22.83
CA ARG A 155 -3.30 8.06 -23.77
C ARG A 155 -4.54 7.40 -23.21
N ASP A 156 -5.59 7.38 -24.01
CA ASP A 156 -6.89 6.84 -23.64
C ASP A 156 -6.66 5.43 -23.10
N TYR A 157 -6.71 5.27 -21.78
CA TYR A 157 -6.40 4.01 -21.11
C TYR A 157 -7.35 2.90 -21.59
N ARG A 158 -8.49 3.29 -22.18
CA ARG A 158 -9.45 2.39 -22.85
C ARG A 158 -8.88 1.72 -24.10
N ASN A 159 -7.85 2.29 -24.73
CA ASN A 159 -7.15 1.69 -25.87
C ASN A 159 -6.05 0.70 -25.45
N PHE A 160 -5.89 0.42 -24.16
CA PHE A 160 -4.88 -0.50 -23.67
C PHE A 160 -5.27 -1.96 -23.93
N THR A 161 -4.68 -2.59 -24.95
CA THR A 161 -4.98 -3.98 -25.30
C THR A 161 -4.11 -4.97 -24.54
N LEU A 162 -4.73 -5.84 -23.75
CA LEU A 162 -4.07 -6.91 -23.01
C LEU A 162 -3.81 -8.14 -23.88
N LYS A 163 -2.62 -8.72 -23.75
CA LYS A 163 -2.21 -9.92 -24.51
C LYS A 163 -2.44 -11.20 -23.69
N PHE A 164 -3.69 -11.53 -23.36
CA PHE A 164 -4.07 -12.63 -22.45
C PHE A 164 -3.34 -13.96 -22.69
N HIS A 165 -3.15 -14.37 -23.95
CA HIS A 165 -2.47 -15.62 -24.33
C HIS A 165 -1.01 -15.73 -23.82
N LYS A 166 -0.38 -14.61 -23.46
CA LYS A 166 0.99 -14.55 -22.97
C LYS A 166 1.17 -13.59 -21.79
N LEU A 167 0.07 -13.15 -21.19
CA LEU A 167 0.01 -12.19 -20.10
C LEU A 167 0.39 -12.85 -18.78
N ILE A 168 1.39 -12.30 -18.10
CA ILE A 168 1.85 -12.76 -16.79
C ILE A 168 1.03 -12.06 -15.70
N ASN A 169 0.95 -10.73 -15.75
CA ASN A 169 0.16 -9.93 -14.83
C ASN A 169 -0.12 -8.54 -15.41
N VAL A 170 -1.04 -7.83 -14.76
CA VAL A 170 -1.26 -6.38 -14.95
C VAL A 170 -1.06 -5.71 -13.60
N THR A 171 -0.38 -4.58 -13.60
CA THR A 171 -0.11 -3.79 -12.39
C THR A 171 -0.58 -2.35 -12.59
N ILE A 172 -1.36 -1.85 -11.65
CA ILE A 172 -1.76 -0.45 -11.55
C ILE A 172 -1.04 0.13 -10.33
N GLY A 173 -0.08 1.01 -10.56
CA GLY A 173 0.73 1.63 -9.51
C GLY A 173 0.52 3.14 -9.47
N PHE A 174 0.28 3.69 -8.29
CA PHE A 174 0.17 5.13 -8.06
C PHE A 174 0.52 5.48 -6.60
N GLN A 175 0.71 6.77 -6.33
CA GLN A 175 1.00 7.26 -4.99
C GLN A 175 -0.02 8.31 -4.55
N LEU A 176 -0.46 8.20 -3.30
CA LEU A 176 -1.37 9.14 -2.65
C LEU A 176 -0.75 9.67 -1.36
N LYS A 177 -0.93 10.97 -1.12
CA LYS A 177 -0.57 11.62 0.14
C LYS A 177 -1.78 11.83 1.01
N ALA A 178 -1.63 11.60 2.29
CA ALA A 178 -2.62 11.89 3.32
C ALA A 178 -1.94 12.48 4.56
N ILE A 179 -2.72 13.16 5.39
CA ILE A 179 -2.25 13.69 6.68
C ILE A 179 -3.00 12.93 7.77
N ASN A 180 -2.28 12.36 8.73
CA ASN A 180 -2.90 11.69 9.86
C ASN A 180 -3.29 12.73 10.92
N ILE A 181 -4.55 13.17 10.90
CA ILE A 181 -5.08 14.15 11.86
C ILE A 181 -5.40 13.54 13.23
N GLN A 182 -5.42 12.21 13.37
CA GLN A 182 -5.75 11.53 14.63
C GLN A 182 -4.71 11.82 15.72
N THR A 183 -3.46 12.09 15.35
CA THR A 183 -2.36 12.42 16.28
C THR A 183 -2.60 13.72 17.04
N ILE A 184 -3.40 14.66 16.48
CA ILE A 184 -3.78 15.91 17.15
C ILE A 184 -4.57 15.63 18.43
N ILE A 185 -5.36 14.56 18.48
CA ILE A 185 -6.12 14.15 19.68
C ILE A 185 -5.17 13.81 20.83
N ASN A 186 -3.96 13.35 20.52
CA ASN A 186 -2.93 12.99 21.50
C ASN A 186 -1.92 14.12 21.72
N ASN A 187 -2.24 15.35 21.29
CA ASN A 187 -1.36 16.52 21.36
C ASN A 187 -0.01 16.34 20.63
N GLU A 188 0.01 15.48 19.60
CA GLU A 188 1.17 15.26 18.74
C GLU A 188 0.99 15.97 17.39
N VAL A 189 2.11 16.40 16.79
CA VAL A 189 2.11 17.03 15.46
C VAL A 189 1.73 15.97 14.42
N PRO A 190 0.82 16.27 13.47
CA PRO A 190 0.43 15.32 12.45
C PRO A 190 1.55 15.00 11.47
N ASP A 191 1.69 13.70 11.20
CA ASP A 191 2.61 13.16 10.21
C ASP A 191 1.97 13.15 8.80
N CYS A 192 2.82 13.37 7.81
CA CYS A 192 2.47 13.28 6.40
C CYS A 192 2.79 11.89 5.86
N TYR A 193 1.74 11.18 5.45
CA TYR A 193 1.85 9.83 4.89
C TYR A 193 1.88 9.90 3.38
N THR A 194 2.78 9.14 2.76
CA THR A 194 2.73 8.83 1.33
C THR A 194 2.52 7.34 1.18
N PHE A 195 1.35 6.97 0.66
CA PHE A 195 0.95 5.61 0.35
C PHE A 195 1.33 5.30 -1.09
N ALA A 196 2.08 4.23 -1.30
CA ALA A 196 2.34 3.64 -2.61
C ALA A 196 1.42 2.43 -2.77
N ILE A 197 0.36 2.62 -3.56
CA ILE A 197 -0.66 1.61 -3.82
C ILE A 197 -0.30 0.88 -5.11
N THR A 198 -0.31 -0.45 -5.05
CA THR A 198 -0.11 -1.32 -6.21
C THR A 198 -1.24 -2.34 -6.28
N ILE A 199 -2.06 -2.25 -7.32
CA ILE A 199 -3.08 -3.25 -7.63
C ILE A 199 -2.47 -4.22 -8.64
N VAL A 200 -2.53 -5.52 -8.33
CA VAL A 200 -1.96 -6.59 -9.14
C VAL A 200 -3.07 -7.53 -9.57
N LEU A 201 -3.19 -7.73 -10.88
CA LEU A 201 -3.99 -8.77 -11.50
C LEU A 201 -3.04 -9.88 -11.94
N ASP A 202 -2.93 -10.95 -11.14
CA ASP A 202 -1.97 -12.03 -11.33
C ASP A 202 -2.56 -13.16 -12.18
N ASN A 203 -1.92 -13.42 -13.33
CA ASN A 203 -2.23 -14.50 -14.25
C ASN A 203 -1.05 -15.48 -14.44
N LYS A 204 -0.06 -15.49 -13.54
CA LYS A 204 1.15 -16.35 -13.66
C LYS A 204 0.85 -17.83 -13.84
N ALA A 205 -0.25 -18.31 -13.24
CA ALA A 205 -0.65 -19.71 -13.32
C ALA A 205 -1.31 -20.08 -14.67
N HIS A 206 -1.75 -19.10 -15.47
CA HIS A 206 -2.49 -19.29 -16.72
C HIS A 206 -3.65 -20.30 -16.62
N SER A 207 -4.31 -20.37 -15.46
CA SER A 207 -5.37 -21.36 -15.16
C SER A 207 -6.77 -20.91 -15.56
N GLY A 208 -6.90 -19.75 -16.23
CA GLY A 208 -8.20 -19.10 -16.49
C GLY A 208 -8.78 -18.36 -15.28
N LYS A 209 -8.07 -18.34 -14.15
CA LYS A 209 -8.38 -17.52 -12.96
C LYS A 209 -7.31 -16.44 -12.81
N VAL A 210 -7.72 -15.18 -12.80
CA VAL A 210 -6.84 -14.03 -12.54
C VAL A 210 -7.12 -13.54 -11.12
N LYS A 211 -6.14 -13.67 -10.22
CA LYS A 211 -6.27 -13.19 -8.83
C LYS A 211 -6.05 -11.67 -8.81
N ILE A 212 -6.88 -10.94 -8.07
CA ILE A 212 -6.73 -9.49 -7.90
C ILE A 212 -6.34 -9.21 -6.46
N SER A 213 -5.30 -8.41 -6.26
CA SER A 213 -4.82 -8.01 -4.93
C SER A 213 -4.38 -6.56 -4.93
N LEU A 214 -4.50 -5.89 -3.78
CA LEU A 214 -4.00 -4.54 -3.56
C LEU A 214 -2.94 -4.58 -2.44
N ASP A 215 -1.72 -4.16 -2.77
CA ASP A 215 -0.66 -3.91 -1.81
C ASP A 215 -0.52 -2.41 -1.54
N ASN A 216 -0.18 -2.06 -0.30
CA ASN A 216 0.00 -0.69 0.14
C ASN A 216 1.25 -0.54 1.01
N GLN A 217 2.18 0.29 0.54
CA GLN A 217 3.39 0.64 1.28
C GLN A 217 3.28 2.10 1.75
N ALA A 218 3.25 2.29 3.06
CA ALA A 218 3.20 3.61 3.67
C ALA A 218 4.62 4.10 4.00
N SER A 219 4.92 5.34 3.61
CA SER A 219 6.12 6.06 4.06
C SER A 219 5.70 7.30 4.85
N ILE A 220 6.37 7.50 5.98
CA ILE A 220 6.04 8.55 6.95
C ILE A 220 7.11 9.62 6.87
N LYS A 221 6.69 10.88 6.80
CA LYS A 221 7.56 12.04 6.83
C LYS A 221 6.92 13.14 7.66
N GLU A 222 7.76 13.94 8.31
CA GLU A 222 7.30 15.17 8.96
C GLU A 222 6.69 16.11 7.91
N CYS A 223 5.52 16.66 8.21
CA CYS A 223 4.91 17.68 7.39
C CYS A 223 5.75 18.96 7.42
N LYS A 224 5.81 19.68 6.30
CA LYS A 224 6.50 20.96 6.23
C LYS A 224 5.65 22.06 6.87
N ASP A 225 6.25 22.82 7.80
CA ASP A 225 5.66 24.00 8.46
C ASP A 225 4.27 23.75 9.11
N PRO A 226 4.12 22.78 10.04
CA PRO A 226 2.85 22.52 10.70
C PRO A 226 2.51 23.67 11.66
N ASN A 227 1.31 24.24 11.54
CA ASN A 227 0.79 25.24 12.48
C ASN A 227 -0.44 24.68 13.20
N VAL A 228 -0.30 24.44 14.51
CA VAL A 228 -1.40 24.01 15.36
C VAL A 228 -1.56 25.01 16.49
N SER A 229 -2.69 25.73 16.50
CA SER A 229 -3.02 26.66 17.59
C SER A 229 -3.60 25.89 18.77
N TRP A 230 -2.77 25.56 19.74
CA TRP A 230 -3.23 25.03 21.02
C TRP A 230 -3.74 26.19 21.88
N THR A 231 -5.05 26.40 21.94
CA THR A 231 -5.66 27.26 22.95
C THR A 231 -5.76 26.46 24.25
N TRP A 232 -4.97 26.87 25.24
CA TRP A 232 -5.09 26.40 26.63
C TRP A 232 -6.34 26.99 27.30
#